data_AF-A0A3P6RZQ5-F1
#
_entry.id   AF-A0A3P6RZQ5-F1
#
_cell.length_a   1.000
_cell.length_b   1.000
_cell.length_c   1.000
_cell.angle_alpha   90.00
_cell.angle_beta   90.00
_cell.angle_gamma   90.00
#
_symmetry.space_group_name_H-M   'P 1'
#
loop_
_entity.id
_entity.type
_entity.pdbx_description
1 polymer ?
#
loop_
_entity_poly.entity_id
_entity_poly.type
_entity_poly.pdbx_seq_one_letter_code
_entity_poly.pdbx_strand_id
1 'polypeptide(L)'
;MVTCVSVLSLQVLLSLTVLGPDISCHASEVFTAINDIGQAVAAGRLLADELKGYLVREEDRIQRLRGIIDRLENATHTYSALTNNELDEEQVANPVSVFLTIIQMASDWSKELSTLFGESAAAEESEDLAQNETPSSQYDEFDSRHSMFLRLKWYSELLPGTKDIDGATDAILRLQQTYDIPASAVADGHILQTSESPKLSGTQIPVLHAC
;
A
#
# COMPACT_ATOMS: atom_id res chain seq x y z
N MET A 1 32.13 72.04 37.48
CA MET A 1 31.72 70.77 38.14
C MET A 1 30.32 70.35 37.68
N VAL A 2 30.07 70.13 36.38
CA VAL A 2 28.80 69.56 35.91
C VAL A 2 29.03 68.76 34.63
N THR A 3 29.69 67.60 34.73
CA THR A 3 29.78 66.62 33.62
C THR A 3 29.67 65.18 34.14
N CYS A 4 28.95 64.95 35.24
CA CYS A 4 28.80 63.60 35.82
C CYS A 4 27.35 63.07 35.86
N VAL A 5 26.34 63.85 35.44
CA VAL A 5 24.92 63.45 35.57
C VAL A 5 24.36 62.78 34.31
N SER A 6 24.99 62.94 33.14
CA SER A 6 24.44 62.42 31.87
C SER A 6 24.83 60.97 31.52
N VAL A 7 25.75 60.34 32.26
CA VAL A 7 26.20 58.96 31.96
C VAL A 7 25.38 57.92 32.73
N LEU A 8 24.77 58.30 33.86
CA LEU A 8 23.98 57.39 34.70
C LEU A 8 22.55 57.16 34.19
N SER A 9 22.04 58.00 33.27
CA SER A 9 20.72 57.79 32.66
C SER A 9 20.72 56.81 31.48
N LEU A 10 21.89 56.46 30.93
CA LEU A 10 21.98 55.57 29.77
C LEU A 10 22.23 54.10 30.15
N GLN A 11 22.68 53.81 31.37
CA GLN A 11 22.91 52.43 31.83
C GLN A 11 21.68 51.75 32.43
N VAL A 12 20.57 52.47 32.65
CA VAL A 12 19.31 51.88 33.15
C VAL A 12 18.37 51.43 32.02
N LEU A 13 18.66 51.80 30.76
CA LEU A 13 17.87 51.35 29.60
C LEU A 13 18.38 50.04 28.96
N LEU A 14 19.44 49.43 29.50
CA LEU A 14 20.08 48.25 28.90
C LEU A 14 19.83 46.92 29.64
N SER A 15 18.90 46.88 30.60
CA SER A 15 18.66 45.70 31.44
C SER A 15 17.22 45.19 31.49
N LEU A 16 16.37 45.54 30.51
CA LEU A 16 14.98 45.08 30.50
C LEU A 16 14.46 44.70 29.11
N THR A 17 15.13 43.79 28.39
CA THR A 17 14.53 43.01 27.29
C THR A 17 15.28 41.69 27.09
N VAL A 18 15.32 40.85 28.13
CA VAL A 18 15.54 39.41 27.97
C VAL A 18 14.42 38.72 28.74
N LEU A 19 13.24 38.69 28.12
CA LEU A 19 12.08 37.84 28.42
C LEU A 19 11.07 38.17 27.30
N GLY A 20 10.80 37.36 26.29
CA GLY A 20 11.33 36.08 25.84
C GLY A 20 10.80 35.82 24.42
N PRO A 21 11.21 34.73 23.75
CA PRO A 21 10.56 34.28 22.52
C PRO A 21 9.96 32.87 22.69
N ASP A 22 9.03 32.66 23.64
CA ASP A 22 8.44 31.32 23.85
C ASP A 22 6.96 31.23 23.46
N ILE A 23 6.48 32.06 22.52
CA ILE A 23 5.07 31.99 22.06
C ILE A 23 4.93 31.54 20.59
N SER A 24 6.03 31.38 19.82
CA SER A 24 5.92 31.10 18.38
C SER A 24 6.06 29.64 17.95
N CYS A 25 6.34 28.68 18.84
CA CYS A 25 6.57 27.28 18.41
C CYS A 25 5.29 26.41 18.34
N HIS A 26 4.28 26.66 19.17
CA HIS A 26 3.14 25.73 19.28
C HIS A 26 2.13 25.81 18.14
N ALA A 27 1.95 26.99 17.52
CA ALA A 27 1.03 27.12 16.39
C ALA A 27 1.54 26.37 15.14
N SER A 28 2.86 26.36 14.91
CA SER A 28 3.48 25.67 13.77
C SER A 28 3.27 24.16 13.80
N GLU A 29 3.33 23.56 14.99
CA GLU A 29 3.18 22.10 15.18
C GLU A 29 1.74 21.65 14.90
N VAL A 30 0.73 22.44 15.30
CA VAL A 30 -0.69 22.11 15.06
C VAL A 30 -1.07 22.20 13.59
N PHE A 31 -0.60 23.23 12.87
CA PHE A 31 -0.83 23.33 11.43
C PHE A 31 -0.12 22.22 10.65
N THR A 32 1.05 21.78 11.12
CA THR A 32 1.78 20.64 10.56
C THR A 32 1.00 19.35 10.79
N ALA A 33 0.56 19.08 12.02
CA ALA A 33 -0.23 17.89 12.34
C ALA A 33 -1.55 17.78 11.55
N ILE A 34 -2.25 18.90 11.35
CA ILE A 34 -3.48 18.93 10.53
C ILE A 34 -3.16 18.61 9.07
N ASN A 35 -2.09 19.18 8.53
CA ASN A 35 -1.65 18.88 7.17
C ASN A 35 -1.23 17.40 7.04
N ASP A 36 -0.51 16.87 8.02
CA ASP A 36 -0.02 15.49 8.04
C ASP A 36 -1.18 14.48 8.10
N ILE A 37 -2.21 14.73 8.93
CA ILE A 37 -3.45 13.92 8.93
C ILE A 37 -4.16 14.03 7.58
N GLY A 38 -4.23 15.23 7.00
CA GLY A 38 -4.80 15.43 5.67
C GLY A 38 -4.07 14.62 4.59
N GLN A 39 -2.74 14.61 4.62
CA GLN A 39 -1.89 13.82 3.74
C GLN A 39 -2.06 12.32 3.97
N ALA A 40 -2.10 11.87 5.21
CA ALA A 40 -2.32 10.47 5.58
C ALA A 40 -3.69 9.96 5.09
N VAL A 41 -4.75 10.77 5.22
CA VAL A 41 -6.10 10.42 4.72
C VAL A 41 -6.11 10.35 3.19
N ALA A 42 -5.46 11.30 2.52
CA ALA A 42 -5.33 11.27 1.06
C ALA A 42 -4.53 10.03 0.59
N ALA A 43 -3.41 9.74 1.25
CA ALA A 43 -2.59 8.56 0.99
C ALA A 43 -3.37 7.26 1.21
N GLY A 44 -4.18 7.17 2.28
CA GLY A 44 -5.03 6.01 2.55
C GLY A 44 -6.09 5.77 1.47
N ARG A 45 -6.67 6.84 0.91
CA ARG A 45 -7.62 6.73 -0.22
C ARG A 45 -6.91 6.23 -1.49
N LEU A 46 -5.77 6.83 -1.83
CA LEU A 46 -4.98 6.44 -3.00
C LEU A 46 -4.47 5.01 -2.88
N LEU A 47 -4.03 4.59 -1.70
CA LEU A 47 -3.65 3.21 -1.40
C LEU A 47 -4.82 2.25 -1.65
N ALA A 48 -6.01 2.58 -1.15
CA ALA A 48 -7.20 1.76 -1.32
C ALA A 48 -7.58 1.63 -2.80
N ASP A 49 -7.51 2.71 -3.57
CA ASP A 49 -7.84 2.70 -4.99
C ASP A 49 -6.81 1.94 -5.83
N GLU A 50 -5.51 2.08 -5.53
CA GLU A 50 -4.43 1.30 -6.16
C GLU A 50 -4.59 -0.20 -5.85
N LEU A 51 -4.93 -0.56 -4.61
CA LEU A 51 -5.20 -1.95 -4.22
C LEU A 51 -6.43 -2.54 -4.93
N LYS A 52 -7.50 -1.76 -5.12
CA LYS A 52 -8.64 -2.21 -5.94
C LYS A 52 -8.21 -2.44 -7.38
N GLY A 53 -7.41 -1.55 -7.94
CA GLY A 53 -6.85 -1.71 -9.28
C GLY A 53 -5.93 -2.93 -9.41
N TYR A 54 -5.22 -3.30 -8.34
CA TYR A 54 -4.48 -4.56 -8.27
C TYR A 54 -5.39 -5.77 -8.34
N LEU A 55 -6.41 -5.76 -7.49
CA LEU A 55 -7.30 -6.89 -7.29
C LEU A 55 -7.95 -7.27 -8.62
N VAL A 56 -8.47 -6.29 -9.37
CA VAL A 56 -9.09 -6.53 -10.68
C VAL A 56 -8.10 -7.17 -11.67
N ARG A 57 -6.85 -6.70 -11.71
CA ARG A 57 -5.82 -7.28 -12.59
C ARG A 57 -5.43 -8.69 -12.17
N GLU A 58 -5.33 -8.94 -10.87
CA GLU A 58 -4.98 -10.25 -10.32
C GLU A 58 -6.12 -11.26 -10.53
N GLU A 59 -7.37 -10.82 -10.36
CA GLU A 59 -8.56 -11.62 -10.66
C GLU A 59 -8.60 -12.03 -12.13
N ASP A 60 -8.36 -11.09 -13.07
CA ASP A 60 -8.29 -11.39 -14.50
C ASP A 60 -7.15 -12.38 -14.83
N ARG A 61 -5.96 -12.18 -14.25
CA ARG A 61 -4.83 -13.11 -14.40
C ARG A 61 -5.19 -14.52 -13.92
N ILE A 62 -5.84 -14.63 -12.76
CA ILE A 62 -6.31 -15.90 -12.20
C ILE A 62 -7.38 -16.54 -13.09
N GLN A 63 -8.30 -15.75 -13.67
CA GLN A 63 -9.29 -16.27 -14.61
C GLN A 63 -8.63 -16.87 -15.86
N ARG A 64 -7.61 -16.20 -16.40
CA ARG A 64 -6.84 -16.73 -17.54
C ARG A 64 -6.10 -18.02 -17.18
N LEU A 65 -5.51 -18.09 -15.99
CA LEU A 65 -4.87 -19.33 -15.49
C LEU A 65 -5.87 -20.48 -15.37
N ARG A 66 -7.08 -20.23 -14.86
CA ARG A 66 -8.15 -21.23 -14.81
C ARG A 66 -8.50 -21.74 -16.21
N GLY A 67 -8.64 -20.85 -17.20
CA GLY A 67 -8.90 -21.25 -18.58
C GLY A 67 -7.79 -22.11 -19.19
N ILE A 68 -6.53 -21.87 -18.84
CA ILE A 68 -5.41 -22.73 -19.25
C ILE A 68 -5.50 -24.11 -18.59
N ILE A 69 -5.79 -24.16 -17.29
CA ILE A 69 -5.97 -25.41 -16.55
C ILE A 69 -7.09 -26.23 -17.20
N ASP A 70 -8.25 -25.64 -17.47
CA ASP A 70 -9.38 -26.33 -18.09
C ASP A 70 -9.02 -26.88 -19.49
N ARG A 71 -8.24 -26.13 -20.28
CA ARG A 71 -7.76 -26.58 -21.60
C ARG A 71 -6.81 -27.78 -21.50
N LEU A 72 -5.92 -27.78 -20.50
CA LEU A 72 -5.00 -28.88 -20.23
C LEU A 72 -5.73 -30.11 -19.69
N GLU A 73 -6.69 -29.92 -18.79
CA GLU A 73 -7.54 -30.99 -18.28
C GLU A 73 -8.37 -31.62 -19.39
N ASN A 74 -8.95 -30.84 -20.31
CA ASN A 74 -9.65 -31.38 -21.46
C ASN A 74 -8.70 -32.17 -22.41
N ALA A 75 -7.50 -31.64 -22.67
CA ALA A 75 -6.50 -32.34 -23.49
C ALA A 75 -6.08 -33.69 -22.88
N THR A 76 -5.91 -33.74 -21.56
CA THR A 76 -5.54 -34.96 -20.84
C THR A 76 -6.70 -35.93 -20.68
N HIS A 77 -7.93 -35.43 -20.43
CA HIS A 77 -9.13 -36.24 -20.33
C HIS A 77 -9.49 -36.92 -21.65
N THR A 78 -9.35 -36.23 -22.78
CA THR A 78 -9.55 -36.86 -24.11
C THR A 78 -8.59 -38.02 -24.35
N TYR A 79 -7.35 -37.93 -23.88
CA TYR A 79 -6.39 -39.04 -23.95
C TYR A 79 -6.73 -40.17 -22.96
N SER A 80 -7.01 -39.84 -21.70
CA SER A 80 -7.31 -40.85 -20.67
C SER A 80 -8.62 -41.60 -20.93
N ALA A 81 -9.61 -40.95 -21.55
CA ALA A 81 -10.84 -41.60 -22.01
C ALA A 81 -10.58 -42.61 -23.15
N LEU A 82 -9.50 -42.46 -23.92
CA LEU A 82 -9.10 -43.45 -24.92
C LEU A 82 -8.42 -44.66 -24.27
N THR A 83 -7.66 -44.48 -23.19
CA THR A 83 -6.86 -45.55 -22.56
C THR A 83 -7.60 -46.33 -21.47
N ASN A 84 -8.57 -45.73 -20.79
CA ASN A 84 -9.27 -46.34 -19.65
C ASN A 84 -10.46 -47.23 -20.04
N ASN A 85 -10.86 -47.23 -21.31
CA ASN A 85 -11.80 -48.23 -21.81
C ASN A 85 -11.01 -49.51 -22.12
N GLU A 86 -10.99 -50.43 -21.17
CA GLU A 86 -10.34 -51.75 -21.17
C GLU A 86 -10.70 -52.69 -22.36
N LEU A 87 -11.39 -52.21 -23.41
CA LEU A 87 -11.98 -53.08 -24.43
C LEU A 87 -11.74 -52.76 -25.91
N ASP A 88 -11.16 -51.62 -26.33
CA ASP A 88 -10.94 -51.40 -27.77
C ASP A 88 -9.61 -50.67 -28.05
N GLU A 89 -8.52 -51.43 -28.22
CA GLU A 89 -7.25 -50.93 -28.80
C GLU A 89 -7.46 -50.25 -30.17
N GLU A 90 -8.60 -50.52 -30.83
CA GLU A 90 -9.01 -49.96 -32.11
C GLU A 90 -9.49 -48.48 -32.02
N GLN A 91 -9.94 -48.02 -30.84
CA GLN A 91 -10.32 -46.61 -30.60
C GLN A 91 -9.08 -45.75 -30.27
N VAL A 92 -8.09 -46.31 -29.56
CA VAL A 92 -6.74 -45.73 -29.39
C VAL A 92 -6.02 -45.65 -30.75
N ALA A 93 -6.38 -46.52 -31.69
CA ALA A 93 -5.84 -46.53 -33.03
C ALA A 93 -6.37 -45.42 -33.94
N ASN A 94 -7.29 -44.54 -33.49
CA ASN A 94 -7.68 -43.38 -34.27
C ASN A 94 -6.51 -42.38 -34.30
N PRO A 95 -5.76 -42.28 -35.43
CA PRO A 95 -4.58 -41.43 -35.48
C PRO A 95 -4.96 -39.95 -35.38
N VAL A 96 -6.21 -39.60 -35.67
CA VAL A 96 -6.73 -38.23 -35.56
C VAL A 96 -6.86 -37.83 -34.10
N SER A 97 -7.38 -38.68 -33.21
CA SER A 97 -7.50 -38.31 -31.80
C SER A 97 -6.13 -38.18 -31.15
N VAL A 98 -5.19 -39.09 -31.44
CA VAL A 98 -3.80 -38.99 -30.96
C VAL A 98 -3.12 -37.74 -31.52
N PHE A 99 -3.25 -37.46 -32.82
CA PHE A 99 -2.71 -36.25 -33.42
C PHE A 99 -3.30 -34.97 -32.79
N LEU A 100 -4.61 -34.92 -32.58
CA LEU A 100 -5.29 -33.78 -31.93
C LEU A 100 -4.82 -33.57 -30.48
N THR A 101 -4.63 -34.65 -29.71
CA THR A 101 -4.06 -34.54 -28.35
C THR A 101 -2.63 -34.00 -28.38
N ILE A 102 -1.80 -34.48 -29.31
CA ILE A 102 -0.41 -34.05 -29.46
C ILE A 102 -0.35 -32.57 -29.85
N ILE A 103 -1.12 -32.10 -30.83
CA ILE A 103 -1.09 -30.68 -31.21
C ILE A 103 -1.63 -29.77 -30.09
N GLN A 104 -2.59 -30.24 -29.29
CA GLN A 104 -3.13 -29.48 -28.18
C GLN A 104 -2.11 -29.41 -27.03
N MET A 105 -1.39 -30.51 -26.75
CA MET A 105 -0.30 -30.55 -25.78
C MET A 105 0.94 -29.81 -26.26
N ALA A 106 1.22 -29.83 -27.56
CA ALA A 106 2.34 -29.15 -28.20
C ALA A 106 2.05 -27.68 -28.53
N SER A 107 0.92 -27.12 -28.07
CA SER A 107 0.69 -25.69 -28.21
C SER A 107 1.79 -24.89 -27.51
N ASP A 108 2.01 -23.65 -27.93
CA ASP A 108 3.05 -22.76 -27.41
C ASP A 108 2.73 -22.25 -25.98
N TRP A 109 2.52 -23.17 -25.04
CA TRP A 109 2.25 -22.86 -23.63
C TRP A 109 3.36 -22.01 -23.04
N SER A 110 4.61 -22.19 -23.49
CA SER A 110 5.72 -21.34 -23.08
C SER A 110 5.41 -19.86 -23.38
N LYS A 111 5.00 -19.54 -24.61
CA LYS A 111 4.63 -18.16 -25.00
C LYS A 111 3.38 -17.67 -24.29
N GLU A 112 2.37 -18.53 -24.14
CA GLU A 112 1.12 -18.16 -23.46
C GLU A 112 1.35 -17.86 -21.97
N LEU A 113 2.11 -18.71 -21.28
CA LEU A 113 2.51 -18.51 -19.89
C LEU A 113 3.43 -17.29 -19.75
N SER A 114 4.40 -17.15 -20.64
CA SER A 114 5.23 -15.95 -20.79
C SER A 114 4.38 -14.69 -20.85
N THR A 115 3.36 -14.63 -21.70
CA THR A 115 2.46 -13.46 -21.79
C THR A 115 1.60 -13.25 -20.52
N LEU A 116 1.26 -14.33 -19.79
CA LEU A 116 0.50 -14.23 -18.53
C LEU A 116 1.33 -13.78 -17.34
N PHE A 117 2.61 -14.13 -17.33
CA PHE A 117 3.55 -13.77 -16.28
C PHE A 117 4.37 -12.51 -16.63
N GLY A 118 4.16 -11.94 -17.81
CA GLY A 118 4.82 -10.72 -18.28
C GLY A 118 6.24 -10.93 -18.81
N GLU A 119 6.59 -12.17 -19.16
CA GLU A 119 7.89 -12.54 -19.71
C GLU A 119 7.77 -12.65 -21.23
N SER A 120 7.79 -11.51 -21.94
CA SER A 120 7.78 -11.52 -23.41
C SER A 120 8.92 -12.39 -23.96
N ALA A 121 8.55 -13.48 -24.65
CA ALA A 121 9.48 -14.34 -25.38
C ALA A 121 10.10 -13.56 -26.55
N ALA A 122 11.28 -12.97 -26.35
CA ALA A 122 12.07 -12.38 -27.41
C ALA A 122 13.56 -12.68 -27.18
N ALA A 123 14.03 -13.86 -27.59
CA ALA A 123 15.45 -14.13 -27.73
C ALA A 123 15.75 -15.36 -28.60
N GLU A 124 15.50 -15.28 -29.91
CA GLU A 124 16.22 -16.03 -30.96
C GLU A 124 16.03 -15.23 -32.27
N GLU A 125 16.99 -14.75 -33.07
CA GLU A 125 18.46 -14.70 -33.13
C GLU A 125 18.80 -13.53 -34.09
N SER A 126 19.81 -12.70 -33.78
CA SER A 126 20.59 -11.98 -34.82
C SER A 126 21.89 -11.44 -34.20
N GLU A 127 22.99 -12.13 -34.50
CA GLU A 127 24.34 -11.61 -34.33
C GLU A 127 24.56 -10.46 -35.31
N ASP A 128 24.81 -9.24 -34.82
CA ASP A 128 25.69 -8.28 -35.48
C ASP A 128 26.12 -7.15 -34.52
N LEU A 129 27.40 -6.83 -34.59
CA LEU A 129 28.15 -5.93 -33.70
C LEU A 129 27.82 -4.45 -33.96
N ALA A 130 27.33 -3.71 -32.95
CA ALA A 130 27.78 -2.33 -32.61
C ALA A 130 26.92 -1.68 -31.50
N GLN A 131 27.61 -1.40 -30.38
CA GLN A 131 27.47 -0.24 -29.48
C GLN A 131 26.08 0.41 -29.25
N ASN A 132 25.66 0.26 -27.98
CA ASN A 132 25.04 1.30 -27.15
C ASN A 132 23.65 1.76 -27.60
N GLU A 133 22.60 1.05 -27.16
CA GLU A 133 21.53 1.52 -26.25
C GLU A 133 20.84 0.26 -25.72
N THR A 134 20.68 0.13 -24.39
CA THR A 134 20.00 -1.00 -23.74
C THR A 134 18.55 -1.07 -24.22
N PRO A 135 18.11 -2.14 -24.93
CA PRO A 135 16.72 -2.28 -25.38
C PRO A 135 15.80 -2.44 -24.16
N SER A 136 15.17 -1.34 -23.78
CA SER A 136 14.35 -1.18 -22.58
C SER A 136 12.93 -1.72 -22.79
N SER A 137 12.78 -3.02 -23.06
CA SER A 137 11.45 -3.62 -23.24
C SER A 137 11.19 -4.86 -22.39
N GLN A 138 12.19 -5.33 -21.63
CA GLN A 138 12.04 -6.50 -20.74
C GLN A 138 11.81 -6.12 -19.27
N TYR A 139 12.14 -4.89 -18.89
CA TYR A 139 11.91 -4.44 -17.52
C TYR A 139 10.47 -3.96 -17.29
N ASP A 140 9.69 -3.64 -18.33
CA ASP A 140 8.43 -2.90 -18.15
C ASP A 140 7.34 -3.62 -17.31
N GLU A 141 7.23 -4.95 -17.34
CA GLU A 141 6.15 -5.65 -16.61
C GLU A 141 6.56 -6.15 -15.21
N PHE A 142 7.80 -6.60 -15.05
CA PHE A 142 8.37 -6.80 -13.72
C PHE A 142 8.50 -5.46 -13.00
N ASP A 143 8.86 -4.38 -13.71
CA ASP A 143 8.74 -3.01 -13.24
C ASP A 143 7.28 -2.63 -13.01
N SER A 144 6.29 -3.15 -13.74
CA SER A 144 4.89 -2.83 -13.46
C SER A 144 4.42 -3.38 -12.10
N ARG A 145 4.76 -4.63 -11.76
CA ARG A 145 4.44 -5.21 -10.44
C ARG A 145 5.34 -4.64 -9.33
N HIS A 146 6.62 -4.46 -9.62
CA HIS A 146 7.58 -3.91 -8.68
C HIS A 146 7.31 -2.42 -8.41
N SER A 147 7.09 -1.60 -9.44
CA SER A 147 6.71 -0.19 -9.31
C SER A 147 5.39 -0.04 -8.57
N MET A 148 4.45 -0.94 -8.79
CA MET A 148 3.22 -0.96 -8.04
C MET A 148 3.49 -1.21 -6.56
N PHE A 149 4.28 -2.23 -6.23
CA PHE A 149 4.68 -2.48 -4.85
C PHE A 149 5.37 -1.26 -4.21
N LEU A 150 6.24 -0.58 -4.96
CA LEU A 150 6.90 0.65 -4.49
C LEU A 150 5.89 1.79 -4.24
N ARG A 151 4.87 1.96 -5.09
CA ARG A 151 3.79 2.94 -4.85
C ARG A 151 2.98 2.60 -3.60
N LEU A 152 2.59 1.33 -3.44
CA LEU A 152 1.88 0.87 -2.24
C LEU A 152 2.71 1.09 -0.97
N LYS A 153 4.00 0.76 -1.02
CA LYS A 153 4.94 1.00 0.05
C LYS A 153 5.04 2.48 0.39
N TRP A 154 5.15 3.34 -0.62
CA TRP A 154 5.20 4.79 -0.44
C TRP A 154 3.95 5.30 0.29
N TYR A 155 2.74 4.93 -0.15
CA TYR A 155 1.52 5.32 0.55
C TYR A 155 1.46 4.79 1.98
N SER A 156 1.96 3.58 2.23
CA SER A 156 2.02 3.00 3.58
C SER A 156 2.95 3.77 4.51
N GLU A 157 4.04 4.36 4.00
CA GLU A 157 4.96 5.19 4.79
C GLU A 157 4.35 6.55 5.17
N LEU A 158 3.33 7.00 4.44
CA LEU A 158 2.56 8.22 4.75
C LEU A 158 1.44 7.98 5.78
N LEU A 159 1.17 6.73 6.18
CA LEU A 159 0.15 6.43 7.18
C LEU A 159 0.69 6.61 8.61
N PRO A 160 -0.17 6.91 9.60
CA PRO A 160 0.24 7.03 10.99
C PRO A 160 0.81 5.72 11.52
N GLY A 161 1.91 5.82 12.26
CA GLY A 161 2.55 4.68 12.90
C GLY A 161 2.02 4.42 14.31
N THR A 162 2.60 3.44 14.99
CA THR A 162 2.24 3.11 16.38
C THR A 162 2.51 4.27 17.35
N LYS A 163 3.58 5.04 17.10
CA LYS A 163 3.93 6.22 17.89
C LYS A 163 2.82 7.30 17.84
N ASP A 164 2.15 7.44 16.71
CA ASP A 164 1.06 8.41 16.56
C ASP A 164 -0.19 7.96 17.32
N ILE A 165 -0.40 6.64 17.45
CA ILE A 165 -1.46 6.06 18.29
C ILE A 165 -1.17 6.36 19.77
N ASP A 166 0.06 6.13 20.23
CA ASP A 166 0.45 6.41 21.62
C ASP A 166 0.31 7.91 21.93
N GLY A 167 0.78 8.78 21.01
CA GLY A 167 0.65 10.22 21.15
C GLY A 167 -0.79 10.71 21.17
N ALA A 168 -1.66 10.16 20.30
CA ALA A 168 -3.08 10.47 20.30
C ALA A 168 -3.78 9.98 21.58
N THR A 169 -3.39 8.81 22.07
CA THR A 169 -3.91 8.24 23.33
C THR A 169 -3.53 9.10 24.53
N ASP A 170 -2.26 9.48 24.65
CA ASP A 170 -1.77 10.37 25.72
C ASP A 170 -2.48 11.73 25.68
N ALA A 171 -2.69 12.29 24.49
CA ALA A 171 -3.44 13.53 24.33
C ALA A 171 -4.90 13.40 24.82
N ILE A 172 -5.59 12.29 24.51
CA ILE A 172 -6.95 12.04 24.98
C ILE A 172 -6.98 11.87 26.51
N LEU A 173 -6.06 11.10 27.08
CA LEU A 173 -5.95 10.91 28.53
C LEU A 173 -5.68 12.25 29.24
N ARG A 174 -4.81 13.09 28.66
CA ARG A 174 -4.54 14.43 29.17
C ARG A 174 -5.77 15.32 29.11
N LEU A 175 -6.57 15.24 28.03
CA LEU A 175 -7.84 15.97 27.94
C LEU A 175 -8.82 15.51 29.01
N GLN A 176 -8.94 14.19 29.24
CA GLN A 176 -9.77 13.65 30.32
C GLN A 176 -9.33 14.19 31.69
N GLN A 177 -8.04 14.14 31.98
CA GLN A 177 -7.49 14.62 33.26
C GLN A 177 -7.60 16.13 33.44
N THR A 178 -7.49 16.91 32.36
CA THR A 178 -7.55 18.38 32.44
C THR A 178 -8.98 18.90 32.66
N TYR A 179 -9.97 18.19 32.12
CA TYR A 179 -11.38 18.61 32.11
C TYR A 179 -12.32 17.66 32.87
N ASP A 180 -11.78 16.72 33.64
CA ASP A 180 -12.52 15.68 34.38
C ASP A 180 -13.59 14.95 33.53
N ILE A 181 -13.23 14.62 32.27
CA ILE A 181 -14.15 13.96 31.34
C ILE A 181 -14.19 12.45 31.68
N PRO A 182 -15.38 11.87 31.95
CA PRO A 182 -15.46 10.46 32.29
C PRO A 182 -15.13 9.58 31.08
N ALA A 183 -14.45 8.46 31.33
CA ALA A 183 -14.04 7.51 30.29
C ALA A 183 -15.23 6.98 29.47
N SER A 184 -16.41 6.84 30.09
CA SER A 184 -17.65 6.47 29.38
C SER A 184 -18.09 7.52 28.37
N ALA A 185 -18.00 8.81 28.71
CA ALA A 185 -18.33 9.89 27.78
C ALA A 185 -17.34 9.93 26.59
N VAL A 186 -16.05 9.67 26.83
CA VAL A 186 -15.07 9.56 25.74
C VAL A 186 -15.35 8.34 24.86
N ALA A 187 -15.67 7.19 25.45
CA ALA A 187 -16.01 5.99 24.71
C ALA A 187 -17.29 6.14 23.87
N ASP A 188 -18.27 6.90 24.37
CA ASP A 188 -19.51 7.23 23.66
C ASP A 188 -19.36 8.38 22.65
N GLY A 189 -18.18 9.01 22.56
CA GLY A 189 -17.91 10.09 21.62
C GLY A 189 -18.41 11.48 22.07
N HIS A 190 -18.67 11.64 23.37
CA HIS A 190 -19.12 12.89 23.98
C HIS A 190 -17.95 13.60 24.70
N ILE A 191 -16.99 14.10 23.93
CA ILE A 191 -15.81 14.82 24.46
C ILE A 191 -16.06 16.34 24.52
N LEU A 192 -16.80 16.89 23.55
CA LEU A 192 -17.20 18.29 23.48
C LEU A 192 -18.73 18.39 23.46
N GLN A 193 -19.30 19.38 24.15
CA GLN A 193 -20.76 19.57 24.23
C GLN A 193 -21.42 19.91 22.88
N THR A 194 -20.63 20.26 21.85
CA THR A 194 -21.10 20.81 20.57
C THR A 194 -20.98 19.86 19.39
N SER A 195 -20.37 18.67 19.54
CA SER A 195 -20.20 17.72 18.44
C SER A 195 -20.06 16.29 18.94
N GLU A 196 -20.96 15.40 18.49
CA GLU A 196 -20.83 13.95 18.72
C GLU A 196 -19.73 13.37 17.81
N SER A 197 -18.81 12.61 18.39
CA SER A 197 -17.83 11.82 17.65
C SER A 197 -18.24 10.34 17.57
N PRO A 198 -17.67 9.56 16.62
CA PRO A 198 -17.92 8.13 16.56
C PRO A 198 -17.54 7.42 17.86
N LYS A 199 -18.35 6.42 18.26
CA LYS A 199 -18.10 5.61 19.46
C LYS A 199 -16.88 4.73 19.30
N LEU A 200 -16.16 4.53 20.39
CA LEU A 200 -15.06 3.55 20.44
C LEU A 200 -15.63 2.13 20.40
N SER A 201 -15.05 1.30 19.55
CA SER A 201 -15.36 -0.13 19.47
C SER A 201 -14.69 -0.90 20.62
N GLY A 202 -15.22 -2.07 20.98
CA GLY A 202 -14.77 -2.85 22.16
C GLY A 202 -13.28 -3.22 22.17
N THR A 203 -12.59 -3.23 21.02
CA THR A 203 -11.15 -3.47 20.91
C THR A 203 -10.30 -2.24 21.22
N GLN A 204 -10.89 -1.04 21.20
CA GLN A 204 -10.22 0.24 21.44
C GLN A 204 -10.33 0.70 22.90
N ILE A 205 -11.29 0.15 23.66
CA ILE A 205 -11.58 0.46 25.07
C ILE A 205 -10.46 0.05 26.06
N PRO A 206 -9.76 -1.09 25.90
CA PRO A 206 -8.71 -1.50 26.86
C PRO A 206 -7.57 -0.50 26.98
N VAL A 207 -7.35 0.32 25.95
CA VAL A 207 -6.32 1.37 25.92
C VAL A 207 -6.61 2.49 26.92
N LEU A 208 -7.87 2.70 27.30
CA LEU A 208 -8.29 3.75 28.24
C LEU A 208 -8.41 3.28 29.70
N HIS A 209 -8.34 1.97 29.95
CA HIS A 209 -8.57 1.38 31.29
C HIS A 209 -7.27 0.99 32.04
N ALA A 210 -6.09 1.34 31.52
CA ALA A 210 -4.81 0.93 32.09
C ALA A 210 -4.22 1.85 33.18
N CYS A 211 -5.01 2.77 33.74
CA CYS A 211 -4.64 3.58 34.93
C CYS A 211 -5.68 3.40 36.04
#